data_AF-A0A5A7PML5-F1
#
_entry.id   AF-A0A5A7PML5-F1
#
_cell.length_a   1.000
_cell.length_b   1.000
_cell.length_c   1.000
_cell.angle_alpha   90.00
_cell.angle_beta   90.00
_cell.angle_gamma   90.00
#
_symmetry.space_group_name_H-M   'P 1'
#
loop_
_entity.id
_entity.type
_entity.pdbx_description
1 polymer ?
#
loop_
_entity_poly.entity_id
_entity_poly.type
_entity_poly.pdbx_seq_one_letter_code
_entity_poly.pdbx_strand_id
1 'polypeptide(L)'
;MSNLRFDFDFDSLRDLHESVNKSLHSPHAKLEILANRRERFAHDLSESSLKMADSCAAAKDLLLVAKTHLQDLESAFRRAADGEQRLSSHRLPRKQLKKAILKRLDSLKGAGVADPPPEEGGSLAAVVEVLAEIRSAMVGVVRSLMSLIALPEKGGSGRKDPIFRLRLRRVDSLRLWEKCDPAEVRKRLEEVEAVVEEMEEELDRMFRRLIRTRASLLNILTT
;
A
#
# COMPACT_ATOMS: atom_id res chain seq x y z
N MET A 1 7.10 -4.14 23.74
CA MET A 1 7.14 -3.42 22.44
C MET A 1 6.16 -4.14 21.54
N SER A 2 4.93 -3.63 21.44
CA SER A 2 3.91 -4.22 20.58
C SER A 2 4.20 -3.76 19.15
N ASN A 3 4.84 -4.63 18.37
CA ASN A 3 5.10 -4.42 16.96
C ASN A 3 3.78 -4.04 16.27
N LEU A 4 3.78 -2.90 15.57
CA LEU A 4 2.76 -2.53 14.60
C LEU A 4 2.87 -3.49 13.41
N ARG A 5 2.53 -4.76 13.60
CA ARG A 5 2.51 -5.76 12.55
C ARG A 5 1.26 -5.52 11.72
N PHE A 6 1.45 -5.21 10.45
CA PHE A 6 0.36 -5.19 9.49
C PHE A 6 -0.07 -6.61 9.19
N ASP A 7 -1.38 -6.83 9.01
CA ASP A 7 -1.92 -8.13 8.58
C ASP A 7 -1.65 -8.43 7.09
N PHE A 8 -0.64 -7.78 6.48
CA PHE A 8 -0.24 -8.04 5.10
C PHE A 8 0.88 -9.05 5.09
N ASP A 9 0.59 -10.26 4.64
CA ASP A 9 1.60 -11.28 4.39
C ASP A 9 2.30 -11.01 3.05
N PHE A 10 3.27 -10.09 3.08
CA PHE A 10 4.10 -9.77 1.92
C PHE A 10 4.98 -10.94 1.48
N ASP A 11 5.29 -11.87 2.39
CA ASP A 11 6.06 -13.07 2.09
C ASP A 11 5.23 -14.03 1.24
N SER A 12 4.00 -14.35 1.65
CA SER A 12 3.09 -15.16 0.83
C SER A 12 2.81 -14.52 -0.53
N LEU A 13 2.59 -13.20 -0.58
CA LEU A 13 2.40 -12.49 -1.85
C LEU A 13 3.65 -12.56 -2.74
N ARG A 14 4.85 -12.46 -2.16
CA ARG A 14 6.12 -12.62 -2.89
C ARG A 14 6.22 -14.01 -3.48
N ASP A 15 5.94 -15.03 -2.70
CA ASP A 15 6.13 -16.41 -3.10
C ASP A 15 5.12 -16.80 -4.20
N LEU A 16 3.87 -16.33 -4.10
CA LEU A 16 2.87 -16.45 -5.16
C LEU A 16 3.36 -15.78 -6.46
N HIS A 17 3.81 -14.54 -6.37
CA HIS A 17 4.26 -13.77 -7.53
C HIS A 17 5.49 -14.38 -8.21
N GLU A 18 6.42 -14.93 -7.44
CA GLU A 18 7.61 -15.63 -7.93
C GLU A 18 7.23 -16.96 -8.60
N SER A 19 6.29 -17.71 -8.01
CA SER A 19 5.75 -18.94 -8.59
C SER A 19 5.09 -18.68 -9.95
N VAL A 20 4.24 -17.67 -10.05
CA VAL A 20 3.59 -17.28 -11.31
C VAL A 20 4.60 -16.85 -12.36
N ASN A 21 5.60 -16.05 -11.96
CA ASN A 21 6.66 -15.66 -12.89
C ASN A 21 7.45 -16.87 -13.39
N LYS A 22 7.81 -17.84 -12.53
CA LYS A 22 8.46 -19.08 -12.98
C LYS A 22 7.59 -19.86 -13.97
N SER A 23 6.28 -19.92 -13.75
CA SER A 23 5.34 -20.55 -14.67
C SER A 23 5.35 -19.87 -16.05
N LEU A 24 5.32 -18.53 -16.09
CA LEU A 24 5.37 -17.76 -17.34
C LEU A 24 6.68 -17.92 -18.13
N HIS A 25 7.80 -18.24 -17.47
CA HIS A 25 9.06 -18.52 -18.17
C HIS A 25 9.11 -19.93 -18.78
N SER A 26 8.16 -20.80 -18.47
CA SER A 26 8.10 -22.15 -19.03
C SER A 26 7.63 -22.13 -20.49
N PRO A 27 8.23 -22.96 -21.38
CA PRO A 27 7.72 -23.15 -22.73
C PRO A 27 6.26 -23.60 -22.77
N HIS A 28 5.80 -24.28 -21.71
CA HIS A 28 4.42 -24.74 -21.60
C HIS A 28 3.42 -23.58 -21.54
N ALA A 29 3.73 -22.51 -20.80
CA ALA A 29 2.84 -21.34 -20.71
C ALA A 29 2.65 -20.69 -22.09
N LYS A 30 3.72 -20.62 -22.89
CA LYS A 30 3.63 -20.13 -24.28
C LYS A 30 2.74 -21.02 -25.14
N LEU A 31 2.94 -22.34 -25.09
CA LEU A 31 2.11 -23.29 -25.85
C LEU A 31 0.63 -23.20 -25.45
N GLU A 32 0.34 -23.11 -24.15
CA GLU A 32 -1.02 -22.95 -23.62
C GLU A 32 -1.69 -21.68 -24.15
N ILE A 33 -0.96 -20.55 -24.15
CA ILE A 33 -1.48 -19.26 -24.59
C ILE A 33 -1.77 -19.25 -26.10
N LEU A 34 -0.85 -19.79 -26.91
CA LEU A 34 -1.00 -19.85 -28.37
C LEU A 34 -2.08 -20.86 -28.79
N ALA A 35 -2.10 -22.05 -28.18
CA ALA A 35 -3.08 -23.09 -28.50
C ALA A 35 -4.51 -22.64 -28.22
N ASN A 36 -4.70 -21.88 -27.13
CA ASN A 36 -6.00 -21.36 -26.72
C ASN A 36 -6.32 -19.97 -27.30
N ARG A 37 -5.46 -19.42 -28.18
CA ARG A 37 -5.60 -18.08 -28.78
C ARG A 37 -5.82 -16.96 -27.75
N ARG A 38 -5.06 -16.99 -26.66
CA ARG A 38 -5.15 -16.05 -25.53
C ARG A 38 -4.14 -14.91 -25.60
N GLU A 39 -3.56 -14.64 -26.77
CA GLU A 39 -2.50 -13.63 -26.96
C GLU A 39 -2.98 -12.21 -26.61
N ARG A 40 -4.20 -11.86 -27.05
CA ARG A 40 -4.80 -10.57 -26.71
C ARG A 40 -5.00 -10.43 -25.20
N PHE A 41 -5.44 -11.51 -24.54
CA PHE A 41 -5.62 -11.50 -23.10
C PHE A 41 -4.29 -11.39 -22.34
N ALA A 42 -3.24 -12.09 -22.80
CA ALA A 42 -1.89 -11.95 -22.26
C ALA A 42 -1.34 -10.53 -22.44
N HIS A 43 -1.63 -9.88 -23.58
CA HIS A 43 -1.30 -8.48 -23.82
C HIS A 43 -2.03 -7.55 -22.84
N ASP A 44 -3.33 -7.73 -22.66
CA ASP A 44 -4.15 -6.93 -21.73
C ASP A 44 -3.69 -7.09 -20.27
N LEU A 45 -3.26 -8.30 -19.89
CA LEU A 45 -2.62 -8.56 -18.61
C LEU A 45 -1.26 -7.88 -18.47
N SER A 46 -0.48 -7.77 -19.55
CA SER A 46 0.79 -7.05 -19.55
C SER A 46 0.59 -5.54 -19.31
N GLU A 47 -0.45 -4.97 -19.91
CA GLU A 47 -0.86 -3.57 -19.70
C GLU A 47 -1.44 -3.36 -18.30
N SER A 48 -2.20 -4.34 -17.79
CA SER A 48 -2.71 -4.31 -16.42
C SER A 48 -1.57 -4.36 -15.39
N SER A 49 -0.53 -5.16 -15.65
CA SER A 49 0.68 -5.21 -14.83
C SER A 49 1.41 -3.86 -14.82
N LEU A 50 1.53 -3.20 -15.97
CA LEU A 50 2.14 -1.86 -16.07
C LEU A 50 1.36 -0.84 -15.24
N LYS A 51 0.03 -0.78 -15.40
CA LYS A 51 -0.83 0.12 -14.62
C LYS A 51 -0.74 -0.13 -13.12
N MET A 52 -0.54 -1.39 -12.71
CA MET A 52 -0.32 -1.75 -11.32
C MET A 52 1.06 -1.31 -10.82
N ALA A 53 2.09 -1.34 -11.69
CA ALA A 53 3.43 -0.86 -11.36
C ALA A 53 3.41 0.67 -11.17
N ASP A 54 2.80 1.41 -12.09
CA ASP A 54 2.59 2.86 -11.94
C ASP A 54 1.84 3.19 -10.65
N SER A 55 0.89 2.32 -10.30
CA SER A 55 0.15 2.41 -9.04
C SER A 55 1.02 2.18 -7.81
N CYS A 56 1.98 1.25 -7.85
CA CYS A 56 2.97 1.07 -6.78
C CYS A 56 3.84 2.33 -6.63
N ALA A 57 4.31 2.90 -7.74
CA ALA A 57 5.11 4.12 -7.73
C ALA A 57 4.34 5.30 -7.10
N ALA A 58 3.10 5.53 -7.52
CA ALA A 58 2.26 6.59 -6.95
C ALA A 58 1.92 6.36 -5.46
N ALA A 59 1.79 5.10 -5.02
CA ALA A 59 1.60 4.78 -3.61
C ALA A 59 2.88 5.04 -2.80
N LYS A 60 4.06 4.76 -3.36
CA LYS A 60 5.36 5.06 -2.76
C LYS A 60 5.58 6.56 -2.61
N ASP A 61 5.23 7.36 -3.62
CA ASP A 61 5.27 8.82 -3.53
C ASP A 61 4.37 9.34 -2.38
N LEU A 62 3.20 8.72 -2.18
CA LEU A 62 2.32 9.05 -1.08
C LEU A 62 2.91 8.67 0.29
N LEU A 63 3.62 7.54 0.40
CA LEU A 63 4.33 7.17 1.62
C LEU A 63 5.46 8.17 1.93
N LEU A 64 6.19 8.64 0.91
CA LEU A 64 7.22 9.66 1.08
C LEU A 64 6.64 10.98 1.60
N VAL A 65 5.46 11.38 1.08
CA VAL A 65 4.72 12.53 1.61
C VAL A 65 4.30 12.26 3.06
N ALA A 66 3.85 11.06 3.41
CA ALA A 66 3.54 10.72 4.80
C ALA A 66 4.77 10.79 5.72
N LYS A 67 5.93 10.30 5.26
CA LYS A 67 7.21 10.34 5.99
C LYS A 67 7.63 11.78 6.30
N THR A 68 7.60 12.66 5.31
CA THR A 68 7.91 14.09 5.50
C THR A 68 6.95 14.75 6.51
N HIS A 69 5.65 14.43 6.46
CA HIS A 69 4.70 14.90 7.47
C HIS A 69 5.00 14.42 8.90
N LEU A 70 5.48 13.18 9.06
CA LEU A 70 5.87 12.65 10.37
C LEU A 70 7.13 13.34 10.91
N GLN A 71 8.13 13.57 10.06
CA GLN A 71 9.38 14.26 10.42
C GLN A 71 9.14 15.74 10.78
N ASP A 72 8.27 16.43 10.05
CA ASP A 72 7.86 17.80 10.36
C ASP A 72 7.17 17.89 11.72
N LEU A 73 6.31 16.93 12.00
CA LEU A 73 5.60 16.81 13.26
C LEU A 73 6.57 16.53 14.42
N GLU A 74 7.47 15.58 14.25
CA GLU A 74 8.51 15.27 15.22
C GLU A 74 9.38 16.51 15.53
N SER A 75 9.77 17.24 14.47
CA SER A 75 10.50 18.51 14.58
C SER A 75 9.72 19.62 15.27
N ALA A 76 8.40 19.68 15.10
CA ALA A 76 7.54 20.62 15.83
C ALA A 76 7.51 20.28 17.32
N PHE A 77 7.40 18.99 17.67
CA PHE A 77 7.45 18.49 19.04
C PHE A 77 8.80 18.74 19.74
N ARG A 78 9.91 18.77 18.98
CA ARG A 78 11.24 19.17 19.50
C ARG A 78 11.36 20.67 19.78
N ARG A 79 10.80 21.52 18.91
CA ARG A 79 11.07 22.98 18.91
C ARG A 79 10.13 23.81 19.79
N ALA A 80 8.84 23.52 19.79
CA ALA A 80 7.89 24.39 20.48
C ALA A 80 7.79 24.03 21.96
N ALA A 81 7.69 25.01 22.86
CA ALA A 81 7.47 24.80 24.29
C ALA A 81 5.98 24.57 24.62
N ASP A 82 5.09 25.14 23.80
CA ASP A 82 3.64 25.08 23.96
C ASP A 82 2.98 24.07 23.00
N GLY A 83 1.95 23.37 23.50
CA GLY A 83 1.19 22.35 22.77
C GLY A 83 0.36 22.92 21.61
N GLU A 84 -0.27 24.08 21.78
CA GLU A 84 -1.16 24.68 20.77
C GLU A 84 -0.35 25.13 19.53
N GLN A 85 0.84 25.70 19.74
CA GLN A 85 1.76 26.08 18.66
C GLN A 85 2.28 24.86 17.86
N ARG A 86 2.52 23.71 18.51
CA ARG A 86 2.94 22.45 17.83
C ARG A 86 1.88 21.93 16.87
N LEU A 87 0.62 22.12 17.22
CA LEU A 87 -0.51 21.45 16.60
C LEU A 87 -1.19 22.30 15.51
N SER A 88 -1.17 23.62 15.69
CA SER A 88 -1.69 24.57 14.69
C SER A 88 -0.91 24.52 13.37
N SER A 89 0.42 24.45 13.43
CA SER A 89 1.30 24.34 12.25
C SER A 89 1.09 23.03 11.46
N HIS A 90 0.67 21.95 12.13
CA HIS A 90 0.47 20.64 11.52
C HIS A 90 -0.94 20.42 10.92
N ARG A 91 -1.90 21.33 11.13
CA ARG A 91 -3.30 21.18 10.65
C ARG A 91 -3.42 21.07 9.13
N LEU A 92 -2.81 22.01 8.40
CA LEU A 92 -2.92 22.07 6.95
C LEU A 92 -2.18 20.89 6.28
N PRO A 93 -0.91 20.58 6.63
CA PRO A 93 -0.20 19.41 6.12
C PRO A 93 -0.99 18.11 6.30
N ARG A 94 -1.54 17.86 7.51
CA ARG A 94 -2.39 16.69 7.79
C ARG A 94 -3.64 16.62 6.90
N LYS A 95 -4.31 17.75 6.64
CA LYS A 95 -5.49 17.81 5.75
C LYS A 95 -5.11 17.49 4.31
N GLN A 96 -3.96 17.97 3.85
CA GLN A 96 -3.44 17.68 2.51
C GLN A 96 -3.10 16.20 2.36
N LEU A 97 -2.40 15.60 3.33
CA LEU A 97 -2.10 14.17 3.35
C LEU A 97 -3.38 13.33 3.31
N LYS A 98 -4.37 13.64 4.16
CA LYS A 98 -5.66 12.96 4.15
C LYS A 98 -6.35 13.03 2.77
N LYS A 99 -6.32 14.20 2.13
CA LYS A 99 -6.90 14.38 0.79
C LYS A 99 -6.14 13.53 -0.25
N ALA A 100 -4.81 13.49 -0.17
CA ALA A 100 -3.97 12.68 -1.04
C ALA A 100 -4.25 11.18 -0.87
N ILE A 101 -4.40 10.70 0.37
CA ILE A 101 -4.76 9.31 0.67
C ILE A 101 -6.11 8.95 0.07
N LEU A 102 -7.15 9.76 0.30
CA LEU A 102 -8.49 9.50 -0.25
C LEU A 102 -8.48 9.49 -1.78
N LYS A 103 -7.79 10.46 -2.41
CA LYS A 103 -7.62 10.50 -3.87
C LYS A 103 -6.95 9.22 -4.38
N ARG A 104 -5.94 8.72 -3.68
CA ARG A 104 -5.23 7.49 -4.06
C ARG A 104 -6.13 6.26 -3.94
N LEU A 105 -6.88 6.14 -2.84
CA LEU A 105 -7.85 5.06 -2.66
C LEU A 105 -8.92 5.06 -3.76
N ASP A 106 -9.38 6.23 -4.19
CA ASP A 106 -10.33 6.33 -5.30
C ASP A 106 -9.71 5.93 -6.65
N SER A 107 -8.45 6.33 -6.92
CA SER A 107 -7.75 5.87 -8.14
C SER A 107 -7.56 4.35 -8.20
N LEU A 108 -7.39 3.71 -7.04
CA LEU A 108 -7.22 2.25 -6.93
C LEU A 108 -8.50 1.45 -7.16
N LYS A 109 -9.67 2.09 -7.04
CA LYS A 109 -10.96 1.48 -7.41
C LYS A 109 -11.11 1.36 -8.93
N GLY A 110 -10.56 2.30 -9.68
CA GLY A 110 -10.66 2.37 -11.14
C GLY A 110 -9.58 1.58 -11.89
N ALA A 111 -8.56 1.08 -11.20
CA ALA A 111 -7.53 0.20 -11.76
C ALA A 111 -8.07 -1.23 -11.88
N GLY A 112 -9.08 -1.43 -12.74
CA GLY A 112 -9.62 -2.75 -13.05
C GLY A 112 -8.54 -3.64 -13.66
N VAL A 113 -8.31 -4.80 -13.03
CA VAL A 113 -7.64 -5.93 -13.70
C VAL A 113 -8.62 -6.44 -14.75
N ALA A 114 -8.13 -6.82 -15.94
CA ALA A 114 -8.98 -7.43 -16.97
C ALA A 114 -9.82 -8.57 -16.37
N ASP A 115 -11.10 -8.67 -16.77
CA ASP A 115 -11.98 -9.73 -16.29
C ASP A 115 -11.37 -11.11 -16.60
N PRO A 116 -11.42 -12.05 -15.65
CA PRO A 116 -10.88 -13.39 -15.87
C PRO A 116 -11.61 -14.08 -17.03
N PRO A 117 -10.89 -14.82 -17.89
CA PRO A 117 -11.50 -15.58 -18.96
C PRO A 117 -12.38 -16.71 -18.38
N PRO A 118 -13.36 -17.22 -19.14
CA PRO A 118 -14.32 -18.22 -18.65
C PRO A 118 -13.74 -19.58 -18.22
N GLU A 119 -12.46 -19.83 -18.52
CA GLU A 119 -11.82 -21.12 -18.29
C GLU A 119 -10.91 -21.06 -17.05
N GLU A 120 -11.29 -21.82 -16.04
CA GLU A 120 -10.55 -21.99 -14.79
C GLU A 120 -9.24 -22.74 -15.03
N GLY A 121 -8.12 -22.13 -14.61
CA GLY A 121 -6.79 -22.74 -14.61
C GLY A 121 -5.88 -22.26 -15.75
N GLY A 122 -4.62 -22.07 -15.40
CA GLY A 122 -3.57 -21.66 -16.35
C GLY A 122 -2.71 -20.52 -15.84
N SER A 123 -1.56 -20.31 -16.50
CA SER A 123 -0.58 -19.29 -16.07
C SER A 123 -1.16 -17.88 -16.08
N LEU A 124 -2.08 -17.56 -17.00
CA LEU A 124 -2.73 -16.24 -17.10
C LEU A 124 -3.76 -16.00 -15.99
N ALA A 125 -4.49 -17.02 -15.55
CA ALA A 125 -5.43 -16.90 -14.43
C ALA A 125 -4.69 -16.58 -13.12
N ALA A 126 -3.54 -17.23 -12.90
CA ALA A 126 -2.69 -16.95 -11.74
C ALA A 126 -2.11 -15.51 -11.78
N VAL A 127 -1.86 -14.95 -12.98
CA VAL A 127 -1.49 -13.53 -13.11
C VAL A 127 -2.63 -12.60 -12.68
N VAL A 128 -3.88 -12.90 -13.06
CA VAL A 128 -5.06 -12.11 -12.62
C VAL A 128 -5.15 -12.10 -11.09
N GLU A 129 -4.99 -13.26 -10.46
CA GLU A 129 -4.99 -13.41 -9.01
C GLU A 129 -3.88 -12.59 -8.35
N VAL A 130 -2.63 -12.70 -8.84
CA VAL A 130 -1.51 -11.91 -8.34
C VAL A 130 -1.77 -10.41 -8.45
N LEU A 131 -2.31 -9.93 -9.57
CA LEU A 131 -2.64 -8.51 -9.75
C LEU A 131 -3.75 -8.07 -8.77
N ALA A 132 -4.73 -8.92 -8.50
CA ALA A 132 -5.79 -8.65 -7.53
C ALA A 132 -5.25 -8.59 -6.08
N GLU A 133 -4.35 -9.50 -5.71
CA GLU A 133 -3.70 -9.52 -4.40
C GLU A 133 -2.77 -8.31 -4.19
N ILE A 134 -1.97 -7.94 -5.18
CA ILE A 134 -1.14 -6.72 -5.13
C ILE A 134 -2.03 -5.48 -4.95
N ARG A 135 -3.15 -5.39 -5.68
CA ARG A 135 -4.10 -4.30 -5.52
C ARG A 135 -4.67 -4.27 -4.11
N SER A 136 -5.03 -5.43 -3.55
CA SER A 136 -5.52 -5.57 -2.18
C SER A 136 -4.48 -5.09 -1.16
N ALA A 137 -3.23 -5.56 -1.27
CA ALA A 137 -2.12 -5.15 -0.43
C ALA A 137 -1.86 -3.64 -0.53
N MET A 138 -1.89 -3.07 -1.73
CA MET A 138 -1.68 -1.63 -1.94
C MET A 138 -2.81 -0.79 -1.34
N VAL A 139 -4.07 -1.19 -1.54
CA VAL A 139 -5.22 -0.55 -0.88
C VAL A 139 -5.07 -0.63 0.63
N GLY A 140 -4.58 -1.75 1.13
CA GLY A 140 -4.23 -1.98 2.52
C GLY A 140 -3.19 -1.00 3.06
N VAL A 141 -2.04 -0.92 2.41
CA VAL A 141 -0.94 0.03 2.70
C VAL A 141 -1.46 1.46 2.72
N VAL A 142 -2.14 1.90 1.65
CA VAL A 142 -2.66 3.27 1.55
C VAL A 142 -3.73 3.54 2.62
N ARG A 143 -4.59 2.58 2.94
CA ARG A 143 -5.58 2.73 4.01
C ARG A 143 -4.92 2.81 5.38
N SER A 144 -3.84 2.07 5.61
CA SER A 144 -3.13 2.08 6.89
C SER A 144 -2.53 3.45 7.22
N LEU A 145 -2.18 4.26 6.20
CA LEU A 145 -1.77 5.65 6.40
C LEU A 145 -2.84 6.48 7.13
N MET A 146 -4.13 6.21 6.91
CA MET A 146 -5.22 6.91 7.62
C MET A 146 -5.17 6.67 9.13
N SER A 147 -4.79 5.47 9.56
CA SER A 147 -4.57 5.15 10.98
C SER A 147 -3.27 5.77 11.50
N LEU A 148 -2.20 5.75 10.70
CA LEU A 148 -0.90 6.29 11.09
C LEU A 148 -0.94 7.81 11.35
N ILE A 149 -1.70 8.55 10.55
CA ILE A 149 -1.90 10.01 10.74
C ILE A 149 -2.87 10.35 11.87
N ALA A 150 -3.47 9.35 12.52
CA ALA A 150 -4.46 9.50 13.57
C ALA A 150 -3.93 8.93 14.90
N LEU A 151 -2.87 9.54 15.44
CA LEU A 151 -2.28 9.20 16.74
C LEU A 151 -3.23 9.48 17.94
N PRO A 152 -3.02 8.88 19.14
CA PRO A 152 -3.90 7.89 19.77
C PRO A 152 -4.77 8.46 20.91
N GLU A 153 -5.84 7.71 21.23
CA GLU A 153 -6.65 7.81 22.44
C GLU A 153 -5.90 7.17 23.64
N LYS A 154 -5.99 7.75 24.84
CA LYS A 154 -5.65 7.04 26.08
C LYS A 154 -6.65 5.89 26.27
N GLY A 155 -6.13 4.69 26.55
CA GLY A 155 -6.87 3.42 26.58
C GLY A 155 -8.26 3.48 27.21
N GLY A 156 -9.28 3.26 26.37
CA GLY A 156 -10.62 2.90 26.79
C GLY A 156 -10.75 1.38 26.83
N SER A 157 -10.93 0.83 28.03
CA SER A 157 -11.33 -0.57 28.23
C SER A 157 -12.66 -0.82 27.51
N GLY A 158 -12.62 -1.51 26.37
CA GLY A 158 -13.84 -1.86 25.64
C GLY A 158 -13.56 -2.62 24.36
N ARG A 159 -13.75 -3.95 24.41
CA ARG A 159 -13.79 -4.94 23.31
C ARG A 159 -12.67 -4.89 22.25
N LYS A 160 -11.90 -5.98 22.25
CA LYS A 160 -10.76 -6.32 21.40
C LYS A 160 -11.24 -6.56 19.97
N ASP A 161 -10.93 -5.62 19.09
CA ASP A 161 -10.84 -5.88 17.65
C ASP A 161 -9.58 -5.17 17.16
N PRO A 162 -8.52 -5.89 16.72
CA PRO A 162 -7.18 -5.31 16.55
C PRO A 162 -7.03 -4.38 15.33
N ILE A 163 -7.96 -4.44 14.36
CA ILE A 163 -7.72 -3.87 13.02
C ILE A 163 -8.55 -2.60 12.77
N PHE A 164 -9.70 -2.42 13.41
CA PHE A 164 -10.61 -1.32 13.07
C PHE A 164 -11.29 -0.70 14.27
N ARG A 165 -10.64 0.32 14.86
CA ARG A 165 -11.38 1.38 15.56
C ARG A 165 -10.84 2.79 15.37
N LEU A 166 -10.33 3.10 14.18
CA LEU A 166 -10.34 4.49 13.75
C LEU A 166 -11.68 4.83 13.10
N ARG A 167 -12.72 4.96 13.92
CA ARG A 167 -13.87 5.77 13.49
C ARG A 167 -13.28 7.13 13.11
N LEU A 168 -13.47 7.56 11.87
CA LEU A 168 -13.36 8.96 11.45
C LEU A 168 -14.39 9.78 12.23
N ARG A 169 -14.22 9.90 13.55
CA ARG A 169 -14.78 11.02 14.27
C ARG A 169 -14.11 12.24 13.63
N ARG A 170 -14.89 13.28 13.35
CA ARG A 170 -14.35 14.63 13.15
C ARG A 170 -13.55 14.98 14.40
N VAL A 171 -12.30 14.56 14.48
CA VAL A 171 -11.37 14.97 15.53
C VAL A 171 -10.54 16.06 14.92
N ASP A 172 -11.16 17.22 14.77
CA ASP A 172 -10.45 18.51 14.82
C ASP A 172 -9.84 18.74 16.21
N SER A 173 -10.05 17.84 17.18
CA SER A 173 -9.43 17.90 18.51
C SER A 173 -7.99 17.37 18.48
N LEU A 174 -7.11 18.17 17.87
CA LEU A 174 -5.70 18.25 18.24
C LEU A 174 -5.51 18.41 19.77
N ARG A 175 -6.55 18.84 20.50
CA ARG A 175 -6.63 18.86 21.97
C ARG A 175 -6.26 17.54 22.67
N LEU A 176 -6.35 16.38 22.00
CA LEU A 176 -5.86 15.12 22.55
C LEU A 176 -4.32 15.08 22.66
N TRP A 177 -3.63 15.78 21.75
CA TRP A 177 -2.17 15.80 21.65
C TRP A 177 -1.53 16.73 22.68
N GLU A 178 -2.22 17.80 23.10
CA GLU A 178 -1.79 18.69 24.20
C GLU A 178 -1.56 17.95 25.52
N LYS A 179 -2.28 16.83 25.72
CA LYS A 179 -2.26 16.04 26.96
C LYS A 179 -1.30 14.86 26.92
N CYS A 180 -0.66 14.60 25.78
CA CYS A 180 0.28 13.51 25.63
C CYS A 180 1.68 13.93 26.06
N ASP A 181 2.40 13.03 26.71
CA ASP A 181 3.83 13.23 26.99
C ASP A 181 4.57 13.36 25.64
N PRO A 182 5.29 14.47 25.40
CA PRO A 182 6.05 14.65 24.16
C PRO A 182 7.08 13.53 23.92
N ALA A 183 7.60 12.87 24.96
CA ALA A 183 8.49 11.73 24.81
C ALA A 183 7.79 10.50 24.22
N GLU A 184 6.58 10.18 24.69
CA GLU A 184 5.77 9.08 24.17
C GLU A 184 5.33 9.35 22.73
N VAL A 185 4.95 10.59 22.41
CA VAL A 185 4.57 10.96 21.03
C VAL A 185 5.72 10.80 20.06
N ARG A 186 6.94 11.25 20.42
CA ARG A 186 8.12 11.09 19.55
C ARG A 186 8.44 9.62 19.30
N LYS A 187 8.47 8.80 20.35
CA LYS A 187 8.70 7.35 20.22
C LYS A 187 7.69 6.71 19.27
N ARG A 188 6.41 7.09 19.37
CA ARG A 188 5.38 6.62 18.45
C ARG A 188 5.61 7.09 17.01
N LEU A 189 6.05 8.33 16.80
CA LEU A 189 6.37 8.84 15.46
C LEU A 189 7.53 8.07 14.83
N GLU A 190 8.58 7.76 15.60
CA GLU A 190 9.70 6.93 15.16
C GLU A 190 9.24 5.51 14.79
N GLU A 191 8.41 4.88 15.63
CA GLU A 191 7.82 3.56 15.34
C GLU A 191 7.00 3.57 14.03
N VAL A 192 6.23 4.64 13.81
CA VAL A 192 5.42 4.80 12.60
C VAL A 192 6.27 5.10 11.37
N GLU A 193 7.34 5.89 11.50
CA GLU A 193 8.26 6.18 10.41
C GLU A 193 8.98 4.92 9.92
N ALA A 194 9.48 4.09 10.84
CA ALA A 194 10.11 2.81 10.51
C ALA A 194 9.15 1.88 9.74
N VAL A 195 7.89 1.87 10.15
CA VAL A 195 6.81 1.15 9.47
C VAL A 195 6.54 1.68 8.06
N VAL A 196 6.52 3.00 7.88
CA VAL A 196 6.32 3.62 6.56
C VAL A 196 7.46 3.24 5.63
N GLU A 197 8.69 3.22 6.13
CA GLU A 197 9.87 2.79 5.39
C GLU A 197 9.79 1.32 4.96
N GLU A 198 9.36 0.41 5.84
CA GLU A 198 9.12 -1.00 5.48
C GLU A 198 8.09 -1.14 4.33
N MET A 199 7.00 -0.36 4.39
CA MET A 199 5.99 -0.34 3.32
C MET A 199 6.54 0.22 2.00
N GLU A 200 7.38 1.25 2.05
CA GLU A 200 8.03 1.83 0.87
C GLU A 200 8.89 0.78 0.16
N GLU A 201 9.67 0.02 0.93
CA GLU A 201 10.48 -1.07 0.39
C GLU A 201 9.62 -2.18 -0.23
N GLU A 202 8.51 -2.55 0.40
CA GLU A 202 7.61 -3.59 -0.15
C GLU A 202 6.93 -3.15 -1.46
N LEU A 203 6.48 -1.90 -1.56
CA LEU A 203 5.97 -1.32 -2.81
C LEU A 203 7.04 -1.31 -3.90
N ASP A 204 8.28 -1.02 -3.55
CA ASP A 204 9.41 -1.02 -4.47
C ASP A 204 9.74 -2.44 -4.98
N ARG A 205 9.67 -3.43 -4.09
CA ARG A 205 9.76 -4.85 -4.46
C ARG A 205 8.59 -5.28 -5.34
N MET A 206 7.35 -4.88 -5.02
CA MET A 206 6.15 -5.20 -5.84
C MET A 206 6.26 -4.58 -7.24
N PHE A 207 6.66 -3.32 -7.34
CA PHE A 207 6.94 -2.63 -8.60
C PHE A 207 7.86 -3.46 -9.49
N ARG A 208 9.04 -3.86 -8.98
CA ARG A 208 10.00 -4.67 -9.73
C ARG A 208 9.42 -6.00 -10.21
N ARG A 209 8.65 -6.68 -9.34
CA ARG A 209 8.02 -7.97 -9.66
C ARG A 209 6.99 -7.82 -10.79
N LEU A 210 6.18 -6.76 -10.79
CA LEU A 210 5.22 -6.45 -11.86
C LEU A 210 5.89 -6.17 -13.21
N ILE A 211 6.99 -5.42 -13.21
CA ILE A 211 7.79 -5.18 -14.41
C ILE A 211 8.32 -6.50 -15.00
N ARG A 212 8.77 -7.43 -14.14
CA ARG A 212 9.17 -8.78 -14.59
C ARG A 212 8.01 -9.54 -15.21
N THR A 213 6.83 -9.58 -14.58
CA THR A 213 5.64 -10.24 -15.16
C THR A 213 5.27 -9.66 -16.51
N ARG A 214 5.31 -8.33 -16.65
CA ARG A 214 5.07 -7.66 -17.93
C ARG A 214 6.08 -8.13 -18.98
N ALA A 215 7.36 -8.14 -18.64
CA ALA A 215 8.41 -8.61 -19.57
C ALA A 215 8.20 -10.07 -19.99
N SER A 216 7.85 -10.97 -19.05
CA SER A 216 7.55 -12.37 -19.35
C SER A 216 6.36 -12.52 -20.30
N LEU A 217 5.26 -11.78 -20.06
CA LEU A 217 4.09 -11.78 -20.94
C LEU A 217 4.43 -11.27 -22.34
N LEU A 218 5.17 -10.17 -22.45
CA LEU A 218 5.58 -9.63 -23.75
C LEU A 218 6.50 -10.59 -24.51
N ASN A 219 7.45 -11.24 -23.82
CA ASN A 219 8.35 -12.21 -24.44
C ASN A 219 7.60 -13.40 -25.05
N ILE A 220 6.52 -13.87 -24.38
CA ILE A 220 5.64 -14.92 -24.91
C ILE A 220 4.97 -14.48 -26.22
N LEU A 221 4.58 -13.20 -26.32
CA LEU A 221 3.87 -12.64 -27.47
C LEU A 221 4.76 -12.30 -28.66
N THR A 222 6.05 -12.02 -28.43
CA THR A 222 6.99 -11.58 -29.46
C THR A 222 7.84 -12.69 -30.08
N THR A 223 7.84 -13.88 -29.49
CA THR A 223 8.60 -15.05 -29.99
C THR A 223 7.68 -16.11 -30.54
#